data_AF-A0AAQ1A5K9-F1
#
_entry.id   AF-A0AAQ1A5K9-F1
#
_cell.length_a   1.000
_cell.length_b   1.000
_cell.length_c   1.000
_cell.angle_alpha   90.00
_cell.angle_beta   90.00
_cell.angle_gamma   90.00
#
_symmetry.space_group_name_H-M   'P 1'
#
loop_
_entity.id
_entity.type
_entity.pdbx_description
1 polymer ?
#
loop_
_entity_poly.entity_id
_entity_poly.type
_entity_poly.pdbx_seq_one_letter_code
_entity_poly.pdbx_strand_id
1 'polypeptide(L)'
;MENRSDNITNKHLLQARLLMQTLNSWRFFLLFTFPPLAWALLLSPPGILRTMIAMMSGIVWFGCWRLWLDAQYFSLINEENNEQAGEVLCFIWQREKLLTLTLAGRRQGALKQCQRTLYWVAILWLGWLMLLLFY
;
A
#
# COMPACT_ATOMS: atom_id res chain seq x y z
N MET A 1 2.59 37.05 16.65
CA MET A 1 3.04 35.66 16.85
C MET A 1 2.20 34.64 16.05
N GLU A 2 1.21 35.04 15.25
CA GLU A 2 0.37 34.15 14.42
C GLU A 2 1.11 33.39 13.31
N ASN A 3 2.07 34.03 12.62
CA ASN A 3 2.66 33.48 11.39
C ASN A 3 3.39 32.12 11.54
N ARG A 4 3.86 31.77 12.75
CA ARG A 4 4.58 30.51 12.98
C ARG A 4 3.62 29.32 13.20
N SER A 5 2.50 29.55 13.88
CA SER A 5 1.47 28.53 14.12
C SER A 5 0.81 28.11 12.81
N ASP A 6 0.45 29.10 11.98
CA ASP A 6 -0.21 28.86 10.70
C ASP A 6 0.69 28.10 9.72
N ASN A 7 1.99 28.42 9.69
CA ASN A 7 2.96 27.74 8.84
C ASN A 7 3.17 26.26 9.23
N ILE A 8 3.21 25.96 10.54
CA ILE A 8 3.33 24.59 11.03
C ILE A 8 2.08 23.78 10.67
N THR A 9 0.88 24.31 10.95
CA THR A 9 -0.39 23.66 10.60
C THR A 9 -0.49 23.37 9.10
N ASN A 10 -0.08 24.32 8.26
CA ASN A 10 -0.08 24.15 6.81
C ASN A 10 0.87 23.03 6.35
N LYS A 11 2.05 22.89 6.99
CA LYS A 11 3.00 21.81 6.70
C LYS A 11 2.47 20.43 7.08
N HIS A 12 1.83 20.28 8.23
CA HIS A 12 1.24 18.99 8.66
C HIS A 12 0.08 18.57 7.75
N LEU A 13 -0.78 19.52 7.37
CA LEU A 13 -1.87 19.29 6.42
C LEU A 13 -1.34 18.91 5.03
N LEU A 14 -0.30 19.60 4.55
CA LEU A 14 0.35 19.27 3.28
C LEU A 14 0.95 17.86 3.30
N GLN A 15 1.67 17.50 4.37
CA GLN A 15 2.27 16.18 4.52
C GLN A 15 1.21 15.07 4.54
N ALA A 16 0.09 15.27 5.24
CA ALA A 16 -1.01 14.31 5.29
C ALA A 16 -1.64 14.12 3.89
N ARG A 17 -1.89 15.22 3.17
CA ARG A 17 -2.43 15.17 1.79
C ARG A 17 -1.48 14.46 0.83
N LEU A 18 -0.19 14.78 0.85
CA LEU A 18 0.81 14.14 0.00
C LEU A 18 0.93 12.65 0.29
N LEU A 19 0.85 12.26 1.57
CA LEU A 19 0.85 10.85 1.95
C LEU A 19 -0.37 10.12 1.42
N MET A 20 -1.57 10.68 1.58
CA MET A 20 -2.80 10.08 1.04
C MET A 20 -2.74 9.95 -0.49
N GLN A 21 -2.23 10.97 -1.19
CA GLN A 21 -2.03 10.91 -2.63
C GLN A 21 -1.03 9.80 -3.02
N THR A 22 0.04 9.66 -2.25
CA THR A 22 1.05 8.61 -2.45
C THR A 22 0.42 7.22 -2.25
N LEU A 23 -0.36 7.02 -1.19
CA LEU A 23 -1.06 5.74 -0.98
C LEU A 23 -2.08 5.47 -2.08
N ASN A 24 -2.82 6.49 -2.54
CA ASN A 24 -3.78 6.39 -3.64
C ASN A 24 -3.16 5.99 -4.99
N SER A 25 -1.83 6.01 -5.11
CA SER A 25 -1.13 5.47 -6.28
C SER A 25 -1.30 3.95 -6.45
N TRP A 26 -1.88 3.23 -5.47
CA TRP A 26 -2.21 1.80 -5.55
C TRP A 26 -2.97 1.42 -6.82
N ARG A 27 -3.78 2.33 -7.38
CA ARG A 27 -4.51 2.11 -8.64
C ARG A 27 -3.56 1.83 -9.81
N PHE A 28 -2.44 2.55 -9.88
CA PHE A 28 -1.43 2.32 -10.91
C PHE A 28 -0.75 0.99 -10.70
N PHE A 29 -0.37 0.63 -9.47
CA PHE A 29 0.24 -0.68 -9.19
C PHE A 29 -0.66 -1.84 -9.60
N LEU A 30 -1.96 -1.71 -9.33
CA LEU A 30 -2.97 -2.69 -9.75
C LEU A 30 -3.11 -2.73 -11.27
N LEU A 31 -3.10 -1.57 -11.94
CA LEU A 31 -3.10 -1.50 -13.40
C LEU A 31 -1.87 -2.21 -14.02
N PHE A 32 -0.69 -1.98 -13.46
CA PHE A 32 0.56 -2.61 -13.90
C PHE A 32 0.61 -4.12 -13.62
N THR A 33 -0.28 -4.68 -12.81
CA THR A 33 -0.38 -6.13 -12.60
C THR A 33 -1.17 -6.84 -13.70
N PHE A 34 -1.99 -6.12 -14.47
CA PHE A 34 -2.85 -6.73 -15.49
C PHE A 34 -2.08 -7.45 -16.61
N PRO A 35 -1.03 -6.89 -17.22
CA PRO A 35 -0.36 -7.57 -18.33
C PRO A 35 0.27 -8.92 -17.93
N PRO A 36 1.06 -9.02 -16.84
CA PRO A 36 1.57 -10.31 -16.37
C PRO A 36 0.46 -11.30 -16.01
N LEU A 37 -0.62 -10.83 -15.38
CA LEU A 37 -1.73 -11.68 -14.96
C LEU A 37 -2.54 -12.19 -16.15
N ALA A 38 -2.85 -11.33 -17.12
CA ALA A 38 -3.56 -11.71 -18.34
C ALA A 38 -2.75 -12.74 -19.14
N TRP A 39 -1.44 -12.55 -19.25
CA TRP A 39 -0.56 -13.54 -19.87
C TRP A 39 -0.61 -14.88 -19.15
N ALA A 40 -0.53 -14.88 -17.81
CA ALA A 40 -0.59 -16.11 -17.02
C ALA A 40 -1.95 -16.83 -17.15
N LEU A 41 -3.06 -16.09 -17.20
CA LEU A 41 -4.40 -16.69 -17.24
C LEU A 41 -4.83 -17.16 -18.65
N LEU A 42 -4.42 -16.43 -19.70
CA LEU A 42 -4.96 -16.61 -21.05
C LEU A 42 -3.97 -17.25 -22.02
N LEU A 43 -2.66 -17.01 -21.87
CA LEU A 43 -1.63 -17.45 -22.82
C LEU A 43 -0.75 -18.57 -22.27
N SER A 44 -0.47 -18.58 -20.97
CA SER A 44 0.45 -19.55 -20.38
C SER A 44 -0.19 -20.94 -20.26
N PRO A 45 0.50 -22.02 -20.70
CA PRO A 45 0.09 -23.37 -20.40
C PRO A 45 0.06 -23.61 -18.87
N PRO A 46 -0.75 -24.56 -18.39
CA PRO A 46 -0.79 -24.91 -16.99
C PRO A 46 0.57 -25.44 -16.54
N GLY A 47 1.15 -24.83 -15.51
CA GLY A 47 2.47 -25.19 -15.01
C GLY A 47 2.91 -24.33 -13.83
N ILE A 48 4.07 -24.66 -13.26
CA ILE A 48 4.63 -24.00 -12.07
C ILE A 48 4.81 -22.49 -12.31
N LEU A 49 5.29 -22.11 -13.50
CA LEU A 49 5.53 -20.72 -13.87
C LEU A 49 4.23 -19.88 -13.88
N ARG A 50 3.13 -20.46 -14.39
CA ARG A 50 1.80 -19.84 -14.35
C ARG A 50 1.37 -19.55 -12.92
N THR A 51 1.48 -20.56 -12.05
CA THR A 51 1.11 -20.45 -10.64
C THR A 51 1.97 -19.41 -9.93
N MET A 52 3.27 -19.33 -10.24
CA MET A 52 4.17 -18.34 -9.66
C MET A 52 3.76 -16.90 -10.04
N ILE A 53 3.51 -16.62 -11.32
CA ILE A 53 3.08 -15.28 -11.77
C ILE A 53 1.71 -14.91 -11.19
N ALA A 54 0.77 -15.85 -11.16
CA ALA A 54 -0.54 -15.63 -10.54
C ALA A 54 -0.44 -15.32 -9.04
N MET A 55 0.40 -16.08 -8.31
CA MET A 55 0.65 -15.87 -6.89
C MET A 55 1.30 -14.50 -6.62
N MET A 56 2.32 -14.13 -7.39
CA MET A 56 2.98 -12.82 -7.28
C MET A 56 2.00 -11.67 -7.58
N SER A 57 1.13 -11.84 -8.59
CA SER A 57 0.07 -10.87 -8.89
C SER A 57 -0.91 -10.74 -7.73
N GLY A 58 -1.29 -11.85 -7.09
CA GLY A 58 -2.10 -11.86 -5.87
C GLY A 58 -1.45 -11.11 -4.69
N ILE A 59 -0.13 -11.25 -4.50
CA ILE A 59 0.61 -10.51 -3.47
C ILE A 59 0.56 -9.00 -3.75
N VAL A 60 0.74 -8.58 -5.00
CA VAL A 60 0.63 -7.17 -5.39
C VAL A 60 -0.80 -6.65 -5.15
N TRP A 61 -1.83 -7.41 -5.53
CA TRP A 61 -3.23 -7.06 -5.29
C TRP A 61 -3.56 -6.91 -3.81
N PHE A 62 -3.11 -7.85 -2.97
CA PHE A 62 -3.25 -7.73 -1.52
C PHE A 62 -2.54 -6.48 -0.98
N GLY A 63 -1.35 -6.17 -1.50
CA GLY A 63 -0.64 -4.93 -1.20
C GLY A 63 -1.46 -3.69 -1.55
N CYS A 64 -2.03 -3.65 -2.76
CA CYS A 64 -2.86 -2.54 -3.23
C CYS A 64 -4.12 -2.35 -2.38
N TRP A 65 -4.79 -3.45 -2.02
CA TRP A 65 -5.93 -3.41 -1.10
C TRP A 65 -5.54 -2.82 0.26
N ARG A 66 -4.38 -3.24 0.80
CA ARG A 66 -3.88 -2.71 2.08
C ARG A 66 -3.59 -1.21 2.00
N LEU A 67 -3.01 -0.73 0.90
CA LEU A 67 -2.74 0.70 0.66
C LEU A 67 -4.02 1.53 0.51
N TRP A 68 -5.01 1.01 -0.21
CA TRP A 68 -6.32 1.64 -0.30
C TRP A 68 -6.95 1.79 1.08
N LEU A 69 -6.92 0.73 1.88
CA LEU A 69 -7.48 0.73 3.23
C LEU A 69 -6.76 1.72 4.15
N ASP A 70 -5.42 1.78 4.09
CA ASP A 70 -4.63 2.75 4.86
C ASP A 70 -4.95 4.21 4.46
N ALA A 71 -5.17 4.49 3.17
CA ALA A 71 -5.59 5.81 2.72
C ALA A 71 -6.95 6.22 3.29
N GLN A 72 -7.90 5.29 3.38
CA GLN A 72 -9.21 5.53 3.99
C GLN A 72 -9.09 5.74 5.51
N TYR A 73 -8.30 4.95 6.21
CA TYR A 73 -8.07 5.15 7.64
C TYR A 73 -7.46 6.52 7.94
N PHE A 74 -6.48 6.98 7.17
CA PHE A 74 -5.91 8.31 7.39
C PHE A 74 -6.83 9.48 7.01
N SER A 75 -7.92 9.24 6.27
CA SER A 75 -8.97 10.26 6.08
C SER A 75 -9.82 10.47 7.33
N LEU A 76 -9.89 9.46 8.21
CA LEU A 76 -10.74 9.45 9.40
C LEU A 76 -9.94 9.71 10.69
N ILE A 77 -8.64 9.38 10.70
CA ILE A 77 -7.78 9.50 11.89
C ILE A 77 -7.04 10.85 11.89
N ASN A 78 -7.21 11.59 12.97
CA ASN A 78 -6.50 12.81 13.35
C ASN A 78 -5.69 12.60 14.64
N GLU A 79 -4.94 13.61 15.08
CA GLU A 79 -4.14 13.49 16.31
C GLU A 79 -5.01 13.32 17.56
N GLU A 80 -6.15 14.03 17.62
CA GLU A 80 -7.09 14.00 18.76
C GLU A 80 -7.76 12.63 18.96
N ASN A 81 -8.00 11.88 17.87
CA ASN A 81 -8.71 10.60 17.92
C ASN A 81 -7.77 9.38 17.72
N ASN A 82 -6.45 9.59 17.73
CA ASN A 82 -5.47 8.55 17.37
C ASN A 82 -5.50 7.36 18.35
N GLU A 83 -5.71 7.61 19.64
CA GLU A 83 -5.80 6.58 20.68
C GLU A 83 -7.06 5.73 20.50
N GLN A 84 -8.23 6.36 20.39
CA GLN A 84 -9.51 5.67 20.14
C GLN A 84 -9.47 4.89 18.82
N ALA A 85 -8.89 5.47 17.76
CA ALA A 85 -8.66 4.75 16.51
C ALA A 85 -7.77 3.52 16.70
N GLY A 86 -6.78 3.60 17.59
CA GLY A 86 -5.91 2.48 17.95
C GLY A 86 -6.64 1.32 18.60
N GLU A 87 -7.58 1.61 19.51
CA GLU A 87 -8.43 0.59 20.13
C GLU A 87 -9.31 -0.12 19.10
N VAL A 88 -9.98 0.65 18.23
CA VAL A 88 -10.82 0.09 17.16
C VAL A 88 -10.00 -0.72 16.17
N LEU A 89 -8.83 -0.22 15.76
CA LEU A 89 -7.90 -0.93 14.89
C LEU A 89 -7.35 -2.20 15.55
N CYS A 90 -7.07 -2.16 16.85
CA CYS A 90 -6.64 -3.33 17.62
C CYS A 90 -7.74 -4.39 17.67
N PHE A 91 -9.00 -3.98 17.86
CA PHE A 91 -10.14 -4.90 17.82
C PHE A 91 -10.30 -5.56 16.44
N ILE A 92 -10.23 -4.79 15.35
CA ILE A 92 -10.38 -5.30 13.97
C ILE A 92 -9.24 -6.26 13.59
N TRP A 93 -7.99 -5.92 13.92
CA TRP A 93 -6.81 -6.65 13.46
C TRP A 93 -6.19 -7.58 14.50
N GLN A 94 -6.72 -7.59 15.73
CA GLN A 94 -6.21 -8.33 16.88
C GLN A 94 -4.70 -8.15 17.10
N ARG A 95 -4.24 -6.89 17.03
CA ARG A 95 -2.82 -6.52 17.19
C ARG A 95 -2.64 -5.42 18.22
N GLU A 96 -2.18 -5.78 19.40
CA GLU A 96 -1.95 -4.88 20.54
C GLU A 96 -0.96 -3.75 20.21
N LYS A 97 -0.02 -3.98 19.29
CA LYS A 97 0.92 -2.96 18.82
C LYS A 97 0.21 -1.72 18.22
N LEU A 98 -1.05 -1.85 17.79
CA LEU A 98 -1.84 -0.75 17.23
C LEU A 98 -2.30 0.26 18.29
N LEU A 99 -2.37 -0.14 19.55
CA LEU A 99 -2.76 0.71 20.69
C LEU A 99 -1.74 1.81 20.97
N THR A 100 -0.44 1.46 20.91
CA THR A 100 0.65 2.37 21.29
C THR A 100 1.26 3.13 20.12
N LEU A 101 0.77 2.89 18.89
CA LEU A 101 1.33 3.51 17.69
C LEU A 101 0.90 4.97 17.55
N THR A 102 1.89 5.86 17.53
CA THR A 102 1.69 7.27 17.18
C THR A 102 1.23 7.41 15.73
N LEU A 103 0.53 8.50 15.43
CA LEU A 103 0.05 8.81 14.08
C LEU A 103 1.21 8.83 13.06
N ALA A 104 2.36 9.41 13.45
CA ALA A 104 3.58 9.41 12.63
C ALA A 104 4.11 8.01 12.36
N GLY A 105 4.10 7.12 13.37
CA GLY A 105 4.51 5.72 13.21
C GLY A 105 3.58 4.95 12.26
N ARG A 106 2.26 5.19 12.33
CA ARG A 106 1.28 4.60 11.40
C ARG A 106 1.53 5.05 9.97
N ARG A 107 1.74 6.36 9.76
CA ARG A 107 2.06 6.96 8.46
C ARG A 107 3.35 6.37 7.86
N GLN A 108 4.41 6.23 8.66
CA GLN A 108 5.65 5.61 8.21
C GLN A 108 5.47 4.13 7.85
N GLY A 109 4.67 3.39 8.62
CA GLY A 109 4.30 2.01 8.33
C GLY A 109 3.61 1.85 6.97
N ALA A 110 2.64 2.72 6.68
CA ALA A 110 1.93 2.73 5.40
C ALA A 110 2.85 3.07 4.22
N LEU A 111 3.78 4.02 4.38
CA LEU A 111 4.80 4.30 3.37
C LEU A 111 5.72 3.11 3.12
N LYS A 112 6.14 2.40 4.17
CA LYS A 112 6.93 1.17 4.04
C LYS A 112 6.15 0.08 3.31
N GLN A 113 4.86 -0.04 3.57
CA GLN A 113 3.98 -0.94 2.83
C GLN A 113 3.89 -0.54 1.34
N CYS A 114 3.80 0.77 1.04
CA CYS A 114 3.77 1.28 -0.33
C CYS A 114 5.05 0.92 -1.09
N GLN A 115 6.22 1.15 -0.47
CA GLN A 115 7.50 0.76 -1.04
C GLN A 115 7.59 -0.75 -1.25
N ARG A 116 7.14 -1.55 -0.28
CA ARG A 116 7.10 -3.02 -0.41
C ARG A 116 6.22 -3.48 -1.56
N THR A 117 5.04 -2.88 -1.75
CA THR A 117 4.17 -3.19 -2.89
C THR A 117 4.84 -2.81 -4.21
N LEU A 118 5.50 -1.66 -4.28
CA LEU A 118 6.26 -1.25 -5.46
C LEU A 118 7.39 -2.24 -5.80
N TYR A 119 8.13 -2.72 -4.79
CA TYR A 119 9.14 -3.76 -4.99
C TYR A 119 8.53 -5.03 -5.55
N TRP A 120 7.38 -5.47 -5.05
CA TRP A 120 6.69 -6.65 -5.59
C TRP A 120 6.22 -6.45 -7.03
N VAL A 121 5.74 -5.26 -7.40
CA VAL A 121 5.42 -4.92 -8.79
C VAL A 121 6.67 -5.05 -9.66
N ALA A 122 7.81 -4.49 -9.23
CA ALA A 122 9.06 -4.58 -9.97
C ALA A 122 9.53 -6.03 -10.15
N ILE A 123 9.49 -6.84 -9.08
CA ILE A 123 9.87 -8.26 -9.14
C ILE A 123 8.92 -9.04 -10.06
N LEU A 124 7.61 -8.76 -10.02
CA LEU A 124 6.64 -9.37 -10.94
C LEU A 124 6.98 -9.05 -12.40
N TRP A 125 7.27 -7.79 -12.71
CA TRP A 125 7.64 -7.37 -14.05
C TRP A 125 8.95 -8.01 -14.53
N LEU A 126 9.99 -8.01 -13.69
CA LEU A 126 11.26 -8.64 -14.00
C LEU A 126 11.08 -10.16 -14.23
N GLY A 127 10.36 -10.82 -13.33
CA GLY A 127 10.06 -12.26 -13.46
C GLY A 127 9.29 -12.56 -14.75
N TRP A 128 8.26 -11.77 -15.05
CA TRP A 128 7.47 -11.95 -16.27
C TRP A 128 8.27 -11.71 -17.55
N LEU A 129 9.05 -10.63 -17.62
CA LEU A 129 9.88 -10.33 -18.79
C LEU A 129 10.97 -11.38 -19.01
N MET A 130 11.61 -11.85 -17.95
CA MET A 130 12.57 -12.94 -18.04
C MET A 130 11.90 -14.19 -18.58
N LEU A 131 10.71 -14.55 -18.09
CA LEU A 131 9.97 -15.68 -18.64
C LEU A 131 9.67 -15.49 -20.13
N LEU A 132 9.21 -14.33 -20.57
CA LEU A 132 8.96 -14.07 -21.99
C LEU A 132 10.21 -14.19 -22.88
N LEU A 133 11.41 -13.95 -22.34
CA LEU A 133 12.67 -14.09 -23.08
C LEU A 133 13.13 -15.55 -23.20
N PHE A 134 12.75 -16.41 -22.26
CA PHE A 134 13.15 -17.83 -22.21
C PHE A 134 12.01 -18.81 -22.58
N TYR A 135 10.80 -18.30 -22.78
CA TYR A 135 9.61 -19.02 -23.21
C TYR A 135 9.54 -19.07 -24.74
#